data_AF-A0A815X8E6-F1
#
_entry.id   AF-A0A815X8E6-F1
#
_cell.length_a   1.000
_cell.length_b   1.000
_cell.length_c   1.000
_cell.angle_alpha   90.00
_cell.angle_beta   90.00
_cell.angle_gamma   90.00
#
_symmetry.space_group_name_H-M   'P 1'
#
loop_
_entity.id
_entity.type
_entity.pdbx_description
1 polymer ?
#
loop_
_entity_poly.entity_id
_entity_poly.type
_entity_poly.pdbx_seq_one_letter_code
_entity_poly.pdbx_strand_id
1 'polypeptide(L)' 'MPLSSTSSINNRSENDEQIQTIVKNNDSQAKTDIGANIVLIGAPGSGKGTQSTRLVDRYQICHISTG' A
#
# COMPACT_ATOMS: atom_id res chain seq x y z
N MET A 1 -11.30 -49.06 33.57
CA MET A 1 -9.95 -48.50 33.43
C MET A 1 -9.44 -48.85 32.03
N PRO A 2 -9.13 -47.85 31.21
CA PRO A 2 -7.77 -47.68 30.67
C PRO A 2 -7.13 -46.36 31.15
N LEU A 3 -5.80 -46.37 31.28
CA LEU A 3 -4.98 -45.20 31.62
C LEU A 3 -4.58 -44.41 30.35
N SER A 4 -4.42 -43.10 30.55
CA SER A 4 -3.59 -42.14 29.80
C SER A 4 -3.70 -42.10 28.27
N SER A 5 -4.34 -41.04 27.78
CA SER A 5 -4.03 -40.48 26.46
C SER A 5 -3.66 -39.02 26.68
N THR A 6 -2.37 -38.82 26.84
CA THR A 6 -1.67 -37.54 27.01
C THR A 6 -2.18 -36.47 26.05
N SER A 7 -2.86 -35.46 26.57
CA SER A 7 -3.23 -34.21 25.88
C SER A 7 -2.01 -33.29 25.70
N SER A 8 -0.85 -33.85 25.30
CA SER A 8 0.45 -33.14 25.33
C SER A 8 1.09 -32.97 23.95
N ILE A 9 0.34 -33.09 22.87
CA ILE A 9 0.87 -32.80 21.53
C ILE A 9 0.08 -31.65 20.96
N ASN A 10 0.30 -30.41 21.42
CA ASN A 10 -0.19 -29.23 20.70
C ASN A 10 0.67 -27.98 20.83
N ASN A 11 1.92 -28.10 21.32
CA ASN A 11 2.86 -26.99 21.20
C ASN A 11 3.12 -26.64 19.72
N ARG A 12 3.07 -27.60 18.79
CA ARG A 12 3.33 -27.31 17.37
C ARG A 12 2.17 -26.58 16.71
N SER A 13 0.92 -26.99 16.97
CA SER A 13 -0.27 -26.33 16.39
C SER A 13 -0.52 -24.93 16.93
N GLU A 14 -0.33 -24.70 18.24
CA GLU A 14 -0.45 -23.36 18.83
C GLU A 14 0.65 -22.44 18.30
N ASN A 15 1.87 -22.98 18.10
CA ASN A 15 2.95 -22.24 17.47
C ASN A 15 2.68 -22.02 15.97
N ASP A 16 2.08 -22.96 15.24
CA ASP A 16 1.77 -22.81 13.81
C ASP A 16 0.69 -21.73 13.58
N GLU A 17 -0.31 -21.60 14.46
CA GLU A 17 -1.30 -20.51 14.43
C GLU A 17 -0.70 -19.15 14.80
N GLN A 18 0.18 -19.10 15.81
CA GLN A 18 0.90 -17.88 16.18
C GLN A 18 1.92 -17.49 15.10
N ILE A 19 2.63 -18.46 14.49
CA ILE A 19 3.54 -18.24 13.35
C ILE A 19 2.74 -17.71 12.16
N GLN A 20 1.58 -18.28 11.85
CA GLN A 20 0.68 -17.73 10.81
C GLN A 20 0.20 -16.32 11.15
N THR A 21 -0.07 -16.03 12.42
CA THR A 21 -0.50 -14.69 12.88
C THR A 21 0.65 -13.68 12.80
N ILE A 22 1.87 -14.07 13.18
CA ILE A 22 3.09 -13.26 13.08
C ILE A 22 3.42 -12.97 11.61
N VAL A 23 3.30 -13.96 10.71
CA VAL A 23 3.56 -13.77 9.27
C VAL A 23 2.55 -12.81 8.63
N LYS A 24 1.25 -12.92 8.94
CA LYS A 24 0.19 -12.05 8.38
C LYS A 24 0.36 -10.56 8.72
N ASN A 25 0.95 -10.24 9.87
CA ASN A 25 1.07 -8.85 10.34
C ASN A 25 2.20 -8.06 9.65
N ASN A 26 3.13 -8.73 8.96
CA ASN A 26 4.28 -8.08 8.32
C ASN A 26 4.01 -7.61 6.87
N ASP A 27 2.93 -8.07 6.25
CA ASP A 27 2.54 -7.67 4.88
C ASP A 27 1.65 -6.43 4.83
N SER A 28 1.29 -5.86 5.99
CA SER A 28 0.68 -4.52 6.09
C SER A 28 1.77 -3.47 5.91
N GLN A 29 2.39 -3.50 4.72
CA GLN A 29 3.13 -2.41 4.13
C GLN A 29 2.33 -1.13 4.37
N ALA A 30 2.87 -0.27 5.23
CA ALA A 30 2.46 1.12 5.31
C ALA A 30 2.74 1.72 3.93
N LYS A 31 1.76 1.63 3.03
CA LYS A 31 1.74 2.35 1.77
C LYS A 31 1.63 3.81 2.16
N THR A 32 2.77 4.44 2.34
CA THR A 32 2.87 5.88 2.48
C THR A 32 2.44 6.46 1.14
N ASP A 33 1.17 6.86 1.06
CA ASP A 33 0.62 7.62 -0.06
C ASP A 33 1.23 9.03 -0.04
N ILE A 34 2.54 9.12 -0.33
CA ILE A 34 3.23 10.38 -0.53
C ILE A 34 2.75 10.89 -1.88
N GLY A 35 1.65 11.65 -1.85
CA GLY A 35 1.16 12.38 -3.01
C GLY A 35 2.20 13.40 -3.46
N ALA A 36 2.61 13.32 -4.72
CA ALA A 36 3.55 14.27 -5.30
C ALA A 36 2.80 15.53 -5.79
N ASN A 37 3.26 16.71 -5.37
CA ASN A 37 2.78 17.99 -5.89
C ASN A 37 3.67 18.42 -7.05
N ILE A 38 3.08 18.60 -8.24
CA ILE A 38 3.80 18.94 -9.47
C ILE A 38 3.41 20.35 -9.91
N VAL A 39 4.41 21.21 -10.14
CA VAL A 39 4.19 22.57 -10.66
C VAL A 39 4.80 22.66 -12.05
N LEU A 40 3.98 22.96 -13.07
CA LEU A 40 4.44 23.16 -14.44
C LEU A 40 4.74 24.65 -14.69
N ILE A 41 5.99 24.98 -14.96
CA ILE A 41 6.47 26.35 -15.22
C ILE A 41 7.02 26.43 -16.65
N GLY A 42 6.89 27.59 -17.31
CA GLY A 42 7.40 27.81 -18.66
C GLY A 42 6.82 29.05 -19.34
N ALA A 43 7.44 29.46 -20.45
CA ALA A 43 7.03 30.60 -21.27
C ALA A 43 5.56 30.46 -21.77
N PRO A 44 4.87 31.57 -22.10
CA PRO A 44 3.57 31.49 -22.77
C PRO A 44 3.69 30.68 -24.08
N GLY A 45 2.72 29.82 -24.35
CA GLY A 45 2.76 28.92 -25.52
C GLY A 45 3.66 27.70 -25.39
N SER A 46 4.36 27.47 -24.27
CA SER A 46 5.24 26.30 -24.09
C SER A 46 4.51 24.95 -23.92
N GLY A 47 3.18 24.92 -24.05
CA GLY A 47 2.40 23.68 -23.98
C GLY A 47 2.10 23.16 -22.57
N LYS A 48 2.21 23.99 -21.51
CA LYS A 48 1.91 23.60 -20.11
C LYS A 48 0.51 22.99 -19.96
N GLY A 49 -0.50 23.61 -20.57
CA GLY A 49 -1.88 23.11 -20.54
C GLY A 49 -2.00 21.72 -21.16
N THR A 50 -1.45 21.53 -22.36
CA THR A 50 -1.45 20.24 -23.07
C THR A 50 -0.79 19.14 -22.26
N GLN A 51 0.35 19.42 -21.63
CA GLN A 51 1.04 18.44 -20.80
C GLN A 51 0.28 18.17 -19.51
N SER A 52 -0.28 19.19 -18.88
CA SER A 52 -1.12 19.04 -17.69
C SER A 52 -2.31 18.11 -17.95
N THR A 53 -3.03 18.27 -19.06
CA THR A 53 -4.14 17.38 -19.44
C THR A 53 -3.70 15.92 -19.54
N ARG A 54 -2.51 15.64 -20.09
CA ARG A 54 -1.97 14.28 -20.19
C ARG A 54 -1.59 13.69 -18.83
N LEU A 55 -1.13 14.53 -17.91
CA LEU A 55 -0.85 14.10 -16.53
C LEU A 55 -2.14 13.78 -15.77
N VAL A 56 -3.17 14.62 -15.91
CA VAL A 56 -4.49 14.37 -15.30
C VAL A 56 -5.07 13.05 -15.81
N ASP A 57 -5.05 12.80 -17.11
CA ASP A 57 -5.59 11.57 -17.71
C ASP A 57 -4.83 10.32 -17.23
N ARG A 58 -3.49 10.38 -17.20
CA ARG A 58 -2.65 9.25 -16.82
C ARG A 58 -2.67 8.93 -15.33
N TYR A 59 -2.61 9.96 -14.49
CA TYR A 59 -2.41 9.80 -13.04
C TYR A 59 -3.67 10.07 -12.23
N GLN A 60 -4.77 10.47 -12.88
CA GLN A 60 -6.05 10.81 -12.25
C GLN A 60 -5.87 11.84 -11.11
N ILE A 61 -4.93 12.78 -11.31
CA ILE A 61 -4.58 13.81 -10.34
C ILE A 61 -5.42 15.09 -10.55
N CYS A 62 -5.65 15.82 -9.46
CA CYS A 62 -6.30 17.13 -9.54
C CYS A 62 -5.38 18.14 -10.25
N HIS A 63 -5.95 18.92 -11.17
CA HIS A 63 -5.25 19.99 -11.85
C HIS A 63 -5.82 21.35 -11.46
N ILE A 64 -4.93 22.26 -11.08
CA ILE A 64 -5.24 23.65 -10.76
C ILE A 64 -4.51 24.53 -11.77
N SER A 65 -5.26 25.30 -12.56
CA SER A 65 -4.71 26.27 -13.52
C SER A 65 -4.84 27.68 -12.96
N THR A 66 -3.75 28.46 -13.00
CA THR A 66 -3.73 29.87 -12.59
C THR A 66 -3.94 30.84 -13.76
N GLY A 67 -4.19 30.32 -14.97
CA GLY A 67 -4.23 31.09 -16.23
C GLY A 67 -3.00 30.84 -17.10
#